data_AF-A0A520BUJ5-F1
#
_entry.id   AF-A0A520BUJ5-F1
#
_cell.length_a   1.000
_cell.length_b   1.000
_cell.length_c   1.000
_cell.angle_alpha   90.00
_cell.angle_beta   90.00
_cell.angle_gamma   90.00
#
_symmetry.space_group_name_H-M   'P 1'
#
loop_
_entity.id
_entity.type
_entity.pdbx_description
1 polymer ?
#
loop_
_entity_poly.entity_id
_entity_poly.type
_entity_poly.pdbx_seq_one_letter_code
_entity_poly.pdbx_strand_id
1 'polypeptide(L)' 'MKQKAIFLDRDGVLNHEIHDYICRVEDFEVLEYQIPPLKKFYNEGYLLIV' A
#
# COMPACT_ATOMS: atom_id res chain seq x y z
N MET A 1 -22.20 -0.06 -13.04
CA MET A 1 -21.85 0.47 -11.70
C MET A 1 -20.45 1.04 -11.75
N LYS A 2 -20.15 2.12 -11.01
CA LYS A 2 -18.78 2.62 -10.89
C LYS A 2 -17.99 1.74 -9.91
N GLN A 3 -16.75 1.40 -10.25
CA GLN A 3 -15.86 0.62 -9.40
C GLN A 3 -15.39 1.49 -8.22
N LYS A 4 -15.40 0.94 -7.01
CA LYS A 4 -14.88 1.63 -5.82
C LYS A 4 -13.36 1.59 -5.83
N ALA A 5 -12.73 2.63 -5.28
CA ALA A 5 -11.27 2.73 -5.17
C ALA A 5 -10.86 3.03 -3.73
N ILE A 6 -9.69 2.54 -3.34
CA ILE A 6 -8.97 2.85 -2.11
C ILE A 6 -7.70 3.56 -2.54
N PHE A 7 -7.55 4.80 -2.09
CA PHE A 7 -6.33 5.58 -2.27
C PHE A 7 -5.45 5.37 -1.04
N LEU A 8 -4.18 5.04 -1.26
CA LEU A 8 -3.23 4.63 -0.25
C LEU A 8 -2.04 5.55 -0.30
N ASP A 9 -1.60 6.04 0.85
CA ASP A 9 -0.25 6.60 0.94
C ASP A 9 0.80 5.48 0.80
N ARG A 10 2.06 5.86 0.61
CA ARG A 10 3.17 4.91 0.47
C ARG A 10 3.90 4.69 1.79
N ASP A 11 4.56 5.73 2.31
CA ASP A 11 5.41 5.62 3.49
C ASP A 11 4.55 5.60 4.76
N GLY A 12 4.81 4.65 5.67
CA GLY A 12 4.01 4.42 6.88
C GLY A 12 2.67 3.71 6.62
N VAL A 13 2.27 3.54 5.36
CA VAL A 13 1.06 2.81 4.95
C VAL A 13 1.41 1.50 4.25
N LEU A 14 2.23 1.51 3.20
CA LEU A 14 2.63 0.32 2.43
C LEU A 14 4.03 -0.17 2.77
N ASN A 15 4.95 0.74 3.07
CA ASN A 15 6.29 0.44 3.54
C ASN A 15 6.58 1.11 4.87
N HIS A 16 7.59 0.61 5.58
CA HIS A 16 8.07 1.22 6.80
C HIS A 16 8.51 2.66 6.53
N GLU A 17 8.05 3.60 7.36
CA GLU A 17 8.56 4.98 7.36
C GLU A 17 9.88 5.02 8.13
N ILE A 18 10.93 5.60 7.53
CA ILE A 18 12.24 5.75 8.17
C ILE A 18 12.49 7.15 8.75
N HIS A 19 11.43 7.98 8.83
CA HIS A 19 11.47 9.39 9.22
C HIS A 19 12.48 10.24 8.42
N ASP A 20 12.79 9.79 7.21
CA ASP A 20 13.64 10.43 6.21
C ASP A 20 13.23 9.92 4.81
N TYR A 21 13.86 10.44 3.75
CA TYR A 21 13.51 10.11 2.37
C TYR A 21 13.98 8.70 1.96
N ILE A 22 13.01 7.84 1.65
CA ILE A 22 13.28 6.58 0.95
C ILE A 22 13.55 6.90 -0.52
N CYS A 23 14.84 6.94 -0.89
CA CYS A 23 15.31 7.22 -2.24
C CYS A 23 15.91 6.01 -2.96
N ARG A 24 16.04 4.87 -2.27
CA ARG A 24 16.67 3.65 -2.79
C ARG A 24 15.79 2.44 -2.53
N VAL A 25 15.95 1.41 -3.37
CA VAL A 25 15.13 0.19 -3.27
C VAL A 25 15.50 -0.62 -2.04
N GLU A 26 16.77 -0.59 -1.65
CA GLU A 26 17.29 -1.32 -0.50
C GLU A 26 16.71 -0.81 0.83
N ASP A 27 16.28 0.46 0.85
CA ASP A 27 15.64 1.11 2.00
C ASP A 27 14.11 0.89 2.02
N PHE A 28 13.54 0.21 1.00
CA PHE A 28 12.11 -0.02 0.87
C PHE A 28 11.69 -1.34 1.52
N GLU A 29 11.30 -1.29 2.79
CA GLU A 29 10.80 -2.45 3.53
C GLU A 29 9.26 -2.48 3.54
N VAL A 30 8.67 -3.54 2.98
CA VAL A 30 7.21 -3.69 2.88
C VAL A 30 6.59 -4.01 4.25
N LEU A 31 5.49 -3.34 4.59
CA LEU A 31 4.66 -3.69 5.75
C LEU A 31 3.82 -4.93 5.42
N GLU A 32 4.35 -6.13 5.63
CA GLU A 32 3.71 -7.40 5.22
C GLU A 32 2.28 -7.58 5.78
N TYR A 33 2.00 -7.00 6.95
CA TYR A 33 0.65 -7.04 7.55
C TYR A 33 -0.42 -6.34 6.70
N GLN A 34 -0.03 -5.49 5.73
CA GLN A 34 -0.96 -4.85 4.79
C GLN A 34 -1.37 -5.76 3.64
N ILE A 35 -0.61 -6.81 3.35
CA ILE A 35 -0.89 -7.69 2.21
C ILE A 35 -2.27 -8.39 2.36
N PRO A 36 -2.64 -8.99 3.51
CA PRO A 36 -3.94 -9.63 3.67
C PRO A 36 -5.16 -8.71 3.44
N PRO A 37 -5.27 -7.51 4.06
CA PRO A 37 -6.42 -6.63 3.82
C PRO A 37 -6.45 -6.08 2.40
N LEU A 38 -5.30 -5.71 1.81
CA LEU A 38 -5.26 -5.24 0.41
C LEU A 38 -5.68 -6.34 -0.57
N LYS A 39 -5.23 -7.58 -0.35
CA LYS A 39 -5.66 -8.73 -1.15
C LYS A 39 -7.16 -8.98 -1.03
N LYS A 40 -7.74 -8.81 0.15
CA LYS A 40 -9.19 -8.90 0.36
C LYS A 40 -9.92 -7.84 -0.47
N PHE A 41 -9.53 -6.57 -0.37
CA PHE A 41 -10.18 -5.49 -1.14
C PHE A 41 -10.01 -5.67 -2.65
N TYR A 42 -8.84 -6.10 -3.10
CA TYR A 42 -8.63 -6.45 -4.50
C TYR A 42 -9.60 -7.53 -4.97
N ASN A 43 -9.74 -8.62 -4.19
CA ASN A 43 -10.67 -9.72 -4.50
C ASN A 43 -12.15 -9.28 -4.47
N GLU A 44 -12.50 -8.28 -3.67
CA GLU A 44 -13.84 -7.67 -3.63
C GLU A 44 -14.09 -6.69 -4.80
N GLY A 45 -13.09 -6.47 -5.66
CA GLY A 45 -13.21 -5.64 -6.86
C GLY A 45 -12.91 -4.16 -6.64
N TYR A 46 -12.23 -3.79 -5.54
CA TYR A 46 -11.74 -2.42 -5.37
C TYR A 46 -10.52 -2.16 -6.27
N LEU A 47 -10.41 -0.93 -6.77
CA LEU A 47 -9.14 -0.40 -7.29
C LEU A 47 -8.26 -0.01 -6.10
N LEU A 48 -6.99 -0.41 -6.12
CA LEU A 48 -5.98 0.04 -5.16
C LEU A 48 -5.07 1.03 -5.90
N ILE A 49 -5.04 2.27 -5.45
CA ILE A 49 -4.32 3.37 -6.11
C ILE A 49 -3.36 3.97 -5.08
N VAL A 50 -2.09 4.08 -5.46
CA VAL A 50 -1.05 4.79 -4.71
C VAL A 50 -0.98 6.21 -5.26
#